data_AF-A0A401IBD0-F1
#
_entry.id   AF-A0A401IBD0-F1
#
_cell.length_a   1.000
_cell.length_b   1.000
_cell.length_c   1.000
_cell.angle_alpha   90.00
_cell.angle_beta   90.00
_cell.angle_gamma   90.00
#
_symmetry.space_group_name_H-M   'P 1'
#
loop_
_entity.id
_entity.type
_entity.pdbx_description
1 polymer ?
#
loop_
_entity_poly.entity_id
_entity_poly.type
_entity_poly.pdbx_seq_one_letter_code
_entity_poly.pdbx_strand_id
1 'polypeptide(L)'
;MRASEAKGYYGPLPSELLPDIAGSDCSPWYALPHHLRELTHEQYHQPTVELTETDEGGWLLRLRCAEPELLLTRVILLFGSECELSGEHLQEQGDGRYMLVEGAMRCQAGADWIEVDGGALDHLASAEDQAVPRGCQAVTVNLLTPYEHTIAIRLSRG
;
A
#
# COMPACT_ATOMS: atom_id res chain seq x y z
N MET A 1 -14.50 -3.75 -7.72
CA MET A 1 -14.08 -4.54 -6.54
C MET A 1 -14.18 -3.66 -5.30
N ARG A 2 -14.56 -4.24 -4.15
CA ARG A 2 -14.53 -3.59 -2.83
C ARG A 2 -13.83 -4.52 -1.86
N ALA A 3 -12.98 -3.98 -1.00
CA ALA A 3 -12.35 -4.71 0.09
C ALA A 3 -12.62 -4.00 1.42
N SER A 4 -12.33 -4.69 2.52
CA SER A 4 -12.44 -4.14 3.87
C SER A 4 -11.32 -4.72 4.72
N GLU A 5 -10.64 -3.87 5.46
CA GLU A 5 -9.65 -4.22 6.47
C GLU A 5 -9.87 -3.37 7.73
N ALA A 6 -9.52 -3.91 8.90
CA ALA A 6 -9.57 -3.18 10.16
C ALA A 6 -8.30 -3.43 10.95
N LYS A 7 -7.75 -2.36 11.56
CA LYS A 7 -6.60 -2.44 12.47
C LYS A 7 -6.96 -1.81 13.80
N GLY A 8 -6.88 -2.62 14.85
CA GLY A 8 -7.17 -2.23 16.21
C GLY A 8 -5.93 -1.99 17.07
N TYR A 9 -5.99 -1.02 17.98
CA TYR A 9 -5.06 -0.87 19.09
C TYR A 9 -5.76 -1.20 20.41
N TYR A 10 -5.11 -2.08 21.17
CA TYR A 10 -5.56 -2.46 22.49
C TYR A 10 -5.04 -1.47 23.53
N GLY A 11 -5.94 -1.04 24.42
CA GLY A 11 -5.61 -0.18 25.55
C GLY A 11 -4.73 -0.88 26.60
N PRO A 12 -4.30 -0.13 27.64
CA PRO A 12 -3.67 -0.74 28.80
C PRO A 12 -4.64 -1.69 29.51
N LEU A 13 -4.10 -2.62 30.29
CA LEU A 13 -4.95 -3.41 31.19
C LEU A 13 -5.49 -2.50 32.32
N PRO A 14 -6.78 -2.63 32.68
CA PRO A 14 -7.30 -2.06 33.91
C PRO A 14 -6.44 -2.44 35.11
N SER A 15 -6.21 -1.50 36.03
CA SER A 15 -5.34 -1.71 37.20
C SER A 15 -5.76 -2.90 38.05
N GLU A 16 -7.05 -3.21 38.08
CA GLU A 16 -7.66 -4.34 38.80
C GLU A 16 -7.24 -5.72 38.26
N LEU A 17 -6.77 -5.77 37.00
CA LEU A 17 -6.33 -6.99 36.32
C LEU A 17 -4.80 -7.12 36.30
N LEU A 18 -4.08 -6.17 36.90
CA LEU A 18 -2.64 -6.23 37.02
C LEU A 18 -2.25 -7.16 38.18
N PRO A 19 -1.26 -8.05 37.99
CA PRO A 19 -0.71 -8.83 39.09
C PRO A 19 0.04 -7.91 40.07
N ASP A 20 0.18 -8.33 41.33
CA ASP A 20 0.88 -7.55 42.38
C ASP A 20 2.32 -7.15 42.01
N ILE A 21 2.95 -7.90 41.11
CA ILE A 21 4.31 -7.65 40.62
C ILE A 21 4.37 -6.66 39.44
N ALA A 22 3.23 -6.21 38.93
CA ALA A 22 3.15 -5.15 37.93
C ALA A 22 3.61 -3.82 38.55
N GLY A 23 4.80 -3.37 38.17
CA GLY A 23 5.44 -2.18 38.76
C GLY A 23 6.69 -2.49 39.60
N SER A 24 7.05 -3.77 39.75
CA SER A 24 8.38 -4.15 40.24
C SER A 24 9.47 -3.84 39.20
N ASP A 25 10.74 -3.87 39.63
CA ASP A 25 11.91 -3.59 38.77
C ASP A 25 11.98 -4.48 37.51
N CYS A 26 11.31 -5.64 37.53
CA CYS A 26 11.15 -6.50 36.37
C CYS A 26 9.66 -6.82 36.17
N SER A 27 8.98 -5.98 35.38
CA SER A 27 7.59 -6.23 35.00
C SER A 27 7.48 -7.51 34.16
N PRO A 28 6.63 -8.48 34.55
CA PRO A 28 6.48 -9.76 33.85
C PRO A 28 5.54 -9.59 32.66
N TRP A 29 5.89 -8.76 31.67
CA TRP A 29 4.99 -8.42 30.57
C TRP A 29 4.31 -9.65 29.95
N TYR A 30 5.06 -10.74 29.75
CA TYR A 30 4.57 -12.01 29.20
C TYR A 30 3.49 -12.72 30.03
N ALA A 31 3.37 -12.41 31.33
CA ALA A 31 2.40 -13.00 32.25
C ALA A 31 1.11 -12.17 32.37
N LEU A 32 1.05 -11.01 31.73
CA LEU A 32 -0.14 -10.15 31.77
C LEU A 32 -1.28 -10.77 30.93
N PRO A 33 -2.55 -10.65 31.37
CA PRO A 33 -3.69 -11.20 30.64
C PRO A 33 -4.04 -10.34 29.40
N HIS A 34 -3.16 -10.31 28.40
CA HIS A 34 -3.28 -9.44 27.22
C HIS A 34 -4.60 -9.56 26.46
N HIS A 35 -5.24 -10.74 26.49
CA HIS A 35 -6.54 -11.00 25.87
C HIS A 35 -7.70 -10.23 26.52
N LEU A 36 -7.52 -9.67 27.72
CA LEU A 36 -8.50 -8.83 28.43
C LEU A 36 -8.35 -7.34 28.12
N ARG A 37 -7.38 -6.95 27.29
CA ARG A 37 -7.23 -5.55 26.91
C ARG A 37 -8.40 -5.12 26.03
N GLU A 38 -9.00 -4.00 26.37
CA GLU A 38 -10.07 -3.41 25.57
C GLU A 38 -9.53 -2.90 24.23
N LEU A 39 -10.30 -3.10 23.16
CA LEU A 39 -10.03 -2.46 21.87
C LEU A 39 -10.42 -0.99 21.99
N THR A 40 -9.45 -0.08 21.92
CA THR A 40 -9.68 1.35 22.19
C THR A 40 -9.79 2.20 20.95
N HIS A 41 -9.06 1.82 19.89
CA HIS A 41 -9.03 2.54 18.63
C HIS A 41 -9.04 1.51 17.52
N GLU A 42 -10.02 1.57 16.64
CA GLU A 42 -10.11 0.69 15.49
C GLU A 42 -10.23 1.54 14.24
N GLN A 43 -9.26 1.36 13.35
CA GLN A 43 -9.19 2.05 12.09
C GLN A 43 -9.72 1.12 11.00
N TYR A 44 -10.60 1.64 10.15
CA TYR A 44 -11.20 0.88 9.06
C TYR A 44 -10.67 1.40 7.72
N HIS A 45 -10.36 0.47 6.82
CA HIS A 45 -9.99 0.78 5.44
C HIS A 45 -10.95 0.07 4.48
N GLN A 46 -11.70 0.84 3.68
CA GLN A 46 -12.67 0.32 2.72
C GLN A 46 -12.39 0.81 1.30
N PRO A 47 -11.33 0.31 0.64
CA PRO A 47 -10.99 0.72 -0.71
C PRO A 47 -11.97 0.13 -1.73
N THR A 48 -12.26 0.93 -2.75
CA THR A 48 -12.96 0.50 -3.96
C THR A 48 -12.06 0.66 -5.17
N VAL A 49 -12.15 -0.30 -6.10
CA VAL A 49 -11.41 -0.30 -7.37
C VAL A 49 -12.40 -0.54 -8.50
N GLU A 50 -12.44 0.37 -9.46
CA GLU A 50 -13.18 0.22 -10.71
C GLU A 50 -12.19 0.09 -11.86
N LEU A 51 -12.43 -0.87 -12.74
CA LEU A 51 -11.62 -1.10 -13.94
C LEU A 51 -12.51 -0.89 -15.16
N THR A 52 -12.08 -0.01 -16.06
CA THR A 52 -12.79 0.30 -17.30
C THR A 52 -11.83 0.18 -18.47
N GLU A 53 -12.21 -0.55 -19.51
CA GLU A 53 -11.44 -0.61 -20.75
C GLU A 53 -11.56 0.70 -21.52
N THR A 54 -10.48 1.16 -22.16
CA THR A 54 -10.46 2.39 -22.96
C THR A 54 -10.64 2.09 -24.44
N ASP A 55 -11.27 3.03 -25.17
CA ASP A 55 -11.47 2.91 -26.63
C ASP A 55 -10.15 2.80 -27.42
N GLU A 56 -9.05 3.27 -26.84
CA GLU A 56 -7.72 3.27 -27.47
C GLU A 56 -6.96 1.94 -27.33
N GLY A 57 -7.49 1.00 -26.54
CA GLY A 57 -6.82 -0.23 -26.12
C GLY A 57 -6.01 0.01 -24.85
N GLY A 58 -6.54 -0.44 -23.70
CA GLY A 58 -5.94 -0.21 -22.39
C GLY A 58 -7.00 -0.19 -21.29
N TRP A 59 -6.62 0.28 -20.10
CA TRP A 59 -7.51 0.32 -18.94
C TRP A 59 -7.36 1.59 -18.11
N LEU A 60 -8.45 1.99 -17.46
CA LEU A 60 -8.47 2.96 -16.38
C LEU A 60 -8.83 2.25 -15.08
N LEU A 61 -7.97 2.39 -14.07
CA LEU A 61 -8.17 1.89 -12.72
C LEU A 61 -8.50 3.08 -11.83
N ARG A 62 -9.75 3.18 -11.38
CA ARG A 62 -10.18 4.21 -10.42
C ARG A 62 -10.22 3.64 -9.00
N LEU A 63 -9.36 4.16 -8.14
CA LEU A 63 -9.16 3.79 -6.74
C LEU A 63 -9.83 4.83 -5.85
N ARG A 64 -10.68 4.42 -4.91
CA ARG A 64 -11.31 5.37 -3.97
C ARG A 64 -11.38 4.82 -2.55
N CYS A 65 -11.15 5.69 -1.59
CA CYS A 65 -11.43 5.45 -0.18
C CYS A 65 -11.80 6.78 0.49
N ALA A 66 -12.95 6.83 1.15
CA ALA A 66 -13.51 8.04 1.74
C ALA A 66 -13.40 8.08 3.27
N GLU A 67 -12.63 7.15 3.85
CA GLU A 67 -12.44 7.08 5.30
C GLU A 67 -11.78 8.37 5.81
N PRO A 68 -12.27 8.95 6.91
CA PRO A 68 -11.81 10.25 7.39
C PRO A 68 -10.47 10.18 8.14
N GLU A 69 -10.10 8.99 8.61
CA GLU A 69 -8.83 8.76 9.28
C GLU A 69 -7.68 8.74 8.27
N LEU A 70 -6.51 9.24 8.66
CA LEU A 70 -5.31 9.21 7.81
C LEU A 70 -4.75 7.80 7.74
N LEU A 71 -4.88 7.20 6.56
CA LEU A 71 -4.43 5.86 6.21
C LEU A 71 -3.55 5.93 4.97
N LEU A 72 -2.28 5.55 5.12
CA LEU A 72 -1.39 5.35 4.00
C LEU A 72 -1.80 4.09 3.25
N THR A 73 -2.15 4.22 1.98
CA THR A 73 -2.41 3.12 1.07
C THR A 73 -1.32 3.08 0.00
N ARG A 74 -0.67 1.92 -0.15
CA ARG A 74 0.34 1.71 -1.21
C ARG A 74 -0.23 0.81 -2.29
N VAL A 75 -0.34 1.33 -3.51
CA VAL A 75 -0.67 0.53 -4.69
C VAL A 75 0.63 -0.06 -5.21
N ILE A 76 0.68 -1.39 -5.34
CA ILE A 76 1.86 -2.11 -5.82
C ILE A 76 1.52 -2.72 -7.18
N LEU A 77 2.27 -2.31 -8.20
CA LEU A 77 2.20 -2.86 -9.54
C LEU A 77 3.43 -3.76 -9.74
N LEU A 78 3.18 -5.01 -10.12
CA LEU A 78 4.23 -6.01 -10.31
C LEU A 78 4.51 -6.20 -11.79
N PHE A 79 5.79 -6.14 -12.16
CA PHE A 79 6.26 -6.36 -13.52
C PHE A 79 7.29 -7.48 -13.53
N GLY A 80 7.43 -8.17 -14.66
CA GLY A 80 8.48 -9.16 -14.84
C GLY A 80 9.86 -8.52 -14.78
N SER A 81 10.83 -9.21 -14.18
CA SER A 81 12.21 -8.71 -14.08
C SER A 81 12.94 -8.58 -15.42
N GLU A 82 12.37 -9.17 -16.48
CA GLU A 82 12.78 -9.04 -17.86
C GLU A 82 12.41 -7.70 -18.51
N CYS A 83 11.49 -6.94 -17.90
CA CYS A 83 11.18 -5.59 -18.36
C CYS A 83 12.27 -4.60 -17.96
N GLU A 84 12.55 -3.67 -18.86
CA GLU A 84 13.22 -2.42 -18.53
C GLU A 84 12.17 -1.39 -18.08
N LEU A 85 12.33 -0.87 -16.87
CA LEU A 85 11.46 0.19 -16.33
C LEU A 85 12.09 1.56 -16.55
N SER A 86 11.30 2.51 -17.06
CA SER A 86 11.75 3.88 -17.31
C SER A 86 10.63 4.89 -17.02
N GLY A 87 11.00 6.11 -16.64
CA GLY A 87 10.05 7.20 -16.38
C GLY A 87 10.75 8.37 -15.71
N GLU A 88 10.34 9.60 -16.01
CA GLU A 88 10.98 10.82 -15.48
C GLU A 88 10.93 10.90 -13.95
N HIS A 89 9.80 10.45 -13.39
CA HIS A 89 9.50 10.49 -11.96
C HIS A 89 9.48 9.09 -11.32
N LEU A 90 10.16 8.12 -11.95
CA LEU A 90 10.33 6.78 -11.40
C LEU A 90 11.61 6.74 -10.56
N GLN A 91 11.46 6.60 -9.25
CA GLN A 91 12.57 6.59 -8.30
C GLN A 91 12.92 5.15 -7.88
N GLU A 92 14.15 4.72 -8.11
CA GLU A 92 14.66 3.43 -7.61
C GLU A 92 14.82 3.46 -6.08
N GLN A 93 14.28 2.45 -5.41
CA GLN A 93 14.36 2.26 -3.95
C GLN A 93 15.28 1.10 -3.56
N GLY A 94 15.90 0.43 -4.53
CA GLY A 94 16.74 -0.76 -4.36
C GLY A 94 15.96 -2.08 -4.44
N ASP A 95 16.67 -3.20 -4.61
CA ASP A 95 16.11 -4.57 -4.62
C ASP A 95 14.92 -4.80 -5.58
N GLY A 96 14.97 -4.19 -6.77
CA GLY A 96 13.91 -4.29 -7.77
C GLY A 96 12.63 -3.53 -7.40
N ARG A 97 12.75 -2.52 -6.51
CA ARG A 97 11.65 -1.67 -6.07
C ARG A 97 11.81 -0.27 -6.64
N TYR A 98 10.68 0.28 -7.06
CA TYR A 98 10.59 1.62 -7.63
C TYR A 98 9.36 2.32 -7.07
N MET A 99 9.42 3.65 -7.05
CA MET A 99 8.31 4.50 -6.64
C MET A 99 7.99 5.48 -7.77
N LEU A 100 6.75 5.46 -8.25
CA LEU A 100 6.29 6.40 -9.26
C LEU A 100 5.66 7.61 -8.57
N VAL A 101 6.43 8.69 -8.47
CA VAL A 101 6.02 9.84 -7.64
C VAL A 101 5.05 10.78 -8.35
N GLU A 102 5.11 10.81 -9.68
CA GLU A 102 4.28 11.65 -10.56
C GLU A 102 4.24 11.05 -11.96
N GLY A 103 3.22 11.41 -12.75
CA GLY A 103 3.18 11.14 -14.18
C GLY A 103 3.21 9.65 -14.51
N ALA A 104 3.99 9.31 -15.55
CA ALA A 104 3.97 7.99 -16.15
C ALA A 104 5.34 7.28 -16.11
N MET A 105 5.27 5.95 -16.13
CA MET A 105 6.40 5.06 -16.35
C MET A 105 6.08 4.04 -17.44
N ARG A 106 7.11 3.45 -18.02
CA ARG A 106 7.02 2.43 -19.07
C ARG A 106 7.80 1.18 -18.67
N CYS A 107 7.16 0.03 -18.77
CA CYS A 107 7.75 -1.31 -18.75
C CYS A 107 7.92 -1.74 -20.20
N GLN A 108 9.15 -1.98 -20.64
CA GLN A 108 9.45 -2.39 -22.01
C GLN A 108 10.08 -3.77 -22.05
N ALA A 109 9.57 -4.63 -22.93
CA ALA A 109 10.10 -5.96 -23.22
C ALA A 109 10.30 -6.10 -24.74
N GLY A 110 11.50 -5.77 -25.21
CA GLY A 110 11.78 -5.72 -26.65
C GLY A 110 11.02 -4.58 -27.33
N ALA A 111 10.17 -4.91 -28.31
CA ALA A 111 9.36 -3.93 -29.03
C ALA A 111 8.03 -3.60 -28.33
N ASP A 112 7.59 -4.46 -27.41
CA ASP A 112 6.34 -4.30 -26.70
C ASP A 112 6.51 -3.50 -25.41
N TRP A 113 5.47 -2.78 -25.03
CA TRP A 113 5.49 -1.96 -23.83
C TRP A 113 4.14 -1.86 -23.14
N ILE A 114 4.20 -1.61 -21.83
CA ILE A 114 3.09 -1.19 -20.98
C ILE A 114 3.47 0.17 -20.41
N GLU A 115 2.62 1.16 -20.60
CA GLU A 115 2.76 2.47 -19.96
C GLU A 115 1.71 2.60 -18.86
N VAL A 116 2.16 3.06 -17.69
CA VAL A 116 1.33 3.30 -16.53
C VAL A 116 1.46 4.75 -16.15
N ASP A 117 0.36 5.48 -16.20
CA ASP A 117 0.24 6.88 -15.80
C ASP A 117 -0.64 6.98 -14.56
N GLY A 118 -0.29 7.86 -13.62
CA GLY A 118 -0.94 7.98 -12.31
C GLY A 118 0.03 7.80 -11.15
N GLY A 119 1.26 8.32 -11.28
CA GLY A 119 2.15 8.49 -10.14
C GLY A 119 1.56 9.38 -9.05
N ALA A 120 1.89 9.07 -7.79
CA ALA A 120 1.52 9.88 -6.64
C ALA A 120 2.44 9.61 -5.44
N LEU A 121 2.67 10.66 -4.64
CA LEU A 121 3.47 10.64 -3.43
C LEU A 121 2.78 11.46 -2.33
N ASP A 122 1.61 11.03 -1.89
CA ASP A 122 0.86 11.74 -0.84
C ASP A 122 1.56 11.68 0.53
N HIS A 123 2.51 10.75 0.71
CA HIS A 123 3.27 10.60 1.96
C HIS A 123 4.67 10.00 1.73
N LEU A 124 5.64 10.42 2.56
CA LEU A 124 7.04 9.98 2.53
C LEU A 124 7.37 8.87 3.54
N ALA A 125 6.37 8.31 4.22
CA ALA A 125 6.63 7.28 5.23
C ALA A 125 7.19 6.03 4.55
N SER A 126 8.30 5.54 5.11
CA SER A 126 8.68 4.16 4.89
C SER A 126 7.63 3.27 5.55
N ALA A 127 7.09 2.33 4.77
CA ALA A 127 6.31 1.23 5.27
C ALA A 127 7.12 -0.04 5.03
N GLU A 128 6.97 -1.05 5.89
CA GLU A 128 7.53 -2.36 5.60
C GLU A 128 6.92 -2.86 4.29
N ASP A 129 7.78 -3.05 3.31
CA ASP A 129 7.29 -3.51 2.03
C ASP A 129 7.03 -5.01 2.06
N GLN A 130 5.94 -5.44 1.41
CA GLN A 130 5.79 -6.84 1.04
C GLN A 130 6.98 -7.31 0.21
N ALA A 131 7.36 -8.58 0.40
CA ALA A 131 8.40 -9.21 -0.40
C ALA A 131 8.01 -9.17 -1.88
N VAL A 132 8.90 -8.64 -2.72
CA VAL A 132 8.71 -8.71 -4.17
C VAL A 132 8.86 -10.18 -4.59
N PRO A 133 7.89 -10.78 -5.29
CA PRO A 133 8.00 -12.15 -5.76
C PRO A 133 9.25 -12.35 -6.63
N ARG A 134 9.83 -13.56 -6.58
CA ARG A 134 11.02 -13.87 -7.38
C ARG A 134 10.73 -13.70 -8.87
N GLY A 135 11.63 -12.99 -9.56
CA GLY A 135 11.48 -12.71 -10.99
C GLY A 135 10.54 -11.53 -11.28
N CYS A 136 10.15 -10.76 -10.26
CA CYS A 136 9.39 -9.53 -10.41
C CYS A 136 10.20 -8.31 -9.97
N GLN A 137 9.75 -7.16 -10.45
CA GLN A 137 10.05 -5.82 -9.95
C GLN A 137 8.74 -5.19 -9.49
N ALA A 138 8.80 -4.27 -8.52
CA ALA A 138 7.63 -3.61 -7.96
C ALA A 138 7.69 -2.11 -8.17
N VAL A 139 6.61 -1.53 -8.71
CA VAL A 139 6.41 -0.08 -8.80
C VAL A 139 5.31 0.30 -7.82
N THR A 140 5.60 1.25 -6.93
CA THR A 140 4.68 1.67 -5.87
C THR A 140 4.17 3.08 -6.08
N VAL A 141 2.89 3.30 -5.77
CA VAL A 141 2.24 4.61 -5.70
C VAL A 141 1.67 4.78 -4.30
N ASN A 142 1.96 5.90 -3.63
CA ASN A 142 1.50 6.19 -2.26
C ASN A 142 0.30 7.13 -2.29
N LEU A 143 -0.80 6.69 -1.68
CA LEU A 143 -2.05 7.43 -1.54
C LEU A 143 -2.36 7.65 -0.07
N LEU A 144 -2.96 8.79 0.28
CA LEU A 144 -3.42 9.08 1.63
C LEU A 144 -4.93 9.32 1.64
N THR A 145 -5.65 8.71 2.57
CA THR A 145 -7.10 8.93 2.70
C THR A 145 -7.43 10.38 3.13
N PRO A 146 -8.57 10.92 2.67
CA PRO A 146 -9.42 10.35 1.62
C PRO A 146 -8.76 10.49 0.24
N TYR A 147 -8.85 9.46 -0.59
CA TYR A 147 -8.31 9.50 -1.95
C TYR A 147 -9.36 9.12 -2.98
N GLU A 148 -9.27 9.79 -4.13
CA GLU A 148 -9.80 9.35 -5.42
C GLU A 148 -8.66 9.46 -6.42
N HIS A 149 -8.11 8.32 -6.83
CA HIS A 149 -6.92 8.24 -7.67
C HIS A 149 -7.21 7.43 -8.93
N THR A 150 -6.64 7.83 -10.05
CA THR A 150 -6.80 7.10 -11.32
C THR A 150 -5.43 6.69 -11.85
N ILE A 151 -5.30 5.40 -12.19
CA ILE A 151 -4.15 4.87 -12.91
C ILE A 151 -4.60 4.48 -14.32
N ALA A 152 -3.97 5.07 -15.34
CA ALA A 152 -4.20 4.72 -16.73
C ALA A 152 -3.12 3.75 -17.22
N ILE A 153 -3.54 2.68 -17.87
CA ILE A 153 -2.68 1.66 -18.45
C ILE A 153 -2.87 1.67 -19.97
N ARG A 154 -1.78 1.89 -20.71
CA ARG A 154 -1.74 1.84 -22.18
C ARG A 154 -0.79 0.72 -22.61
N LEU A 155 -1.08 0.11 -23.76
CA LEU A 155 -0.27 -0.96 -24.33
C LEU A 155 0.29 -0.55 -25.70
N SER A 156 1.43 -1.14 -26.08
CA SER A 156 1.85 -1.17 -27.48
C SER A 156 0.76 -1.80 -28.35
N ARG A 157 0.41 -1.16 -29.46
CA ARG A 157 -0.40 -1.81 -30.50
C ARG A 157 0.53 -2.73 -31.29
N GLY A 158 0.25 -4.04 -31.23
CA GLY A 158 0.90 -5.03 -32.09
C GLY A 158 0.52 -4.89 -33.57
#